data_AF-A0A922S1W4-F1
#
_entry.id   AF-A0A922S1W4-F1
#
_cell.length_a   1.000
_cell.length_b   1.000
_cell.length_c   1.000
_cell.angle_alpha   90.00
_cell.angle_beta   90.00
_cell.angle_gamma   90.00
#
_symmetry.space_group_name_H-M   'P 1'
#
loop_
_entity.id
_entity.type
_entity.pdbx_description
1 polymer ?
#
loop_
_entity_poly.entity_id
_entity_poly.type
_entity_poly.pdbx_seq_one_letter_code
_entity_poly.pdbx_strand_id
1 'polypeptide(L)'
;MSAFGLDLDELTSAFDHKKPSSETLVDTGSTQPGDFEEKKRKAEASLKPLLKEVEEDSTDDSPKRSKLSVGDTLEFNAPRIQIHKISSPETCTHEVAVPPDIEYKPIIKDCGFPAKTFPFTLDAFQQQAIICIDNNQSVLLSAHTSAGKTVVAEYAIATALREKQRVIYTTPIKALSNQKYREFFEAFPEVGLLTGDATINPSASVLIMTTEILQSMLYKGASMVREVGWVIFDEIHYMRDPERGVVWEETIVLLPDNVRYVFLSATIPNARQFAEWIAHLHHQPCHVVSSDCRPVPLRHYLYPVGSEGLFLVLDEGKYLEQNFERAMRSFLSDESSNKRQKSQVDYNKRSENNVIQIVRLVKHRSLEPIIVFSFSKKECEIYALQLAKFDFTTDAEKKVVDEVFRNAIDGLSPEDRALPQVESVLPLLKRGIGIHHGGLLPLLKETIEILFSENLIKCLFATETFAMGLNMPARTVLFTSARKYDGQSYRWMKIFSYIHNVYFV
;
A
#
# COMPACT_ATOMS: atom_id res chain seq x y z
N MET A 1 39.02 -14.22 13.43
CA MET A 1 38.03 -15.17 13.99
C MET A 1 36.85 -14.37 14.52
N SER A 2 35.77 -14.27 13.75
CA SER A 2 34.53 -13.62 14.17
C SER A 2 33.84 -14.48 15.24
N ALA A 3 33.28 -13.84 16.28
CA ALA A 3 32.78 -14.50 17.49
C ALA A 3 31.49 -15.34 17.30
N PHE A 4 31.01 -15.51 16.07
CA PHE A 4 29.92 -16.40 15.69
C PHE A 4 30.24 -16.91 14.28
N GLY A 5 30.85 -18.09 14.20
CA GLY A 5 31.37 -18.66 12.95
C GLY A 5 30.28 -18.91 11.91
N LEU A 6 30.03 -17.90 11.07
CA LEU A 6 29.20 -17.99 9.88
C LEU A 6 29.90 -17.19 8.76
N ASP A 7 29.99 -17.82 7.59
CA ASP A 7 30.62 -17.25 6.40
C ASP A 7 29.58 -16.39 5.66
N LEU A 8 29.81 -15.08 5.58
CA LEU A 8 28.87 -14.15 4.92
C LEU A 8 28.71 -14.47 3.42
N ASP A 9 29.67 -15.17 2.83
CA ASP A 9 29.73 -15.45 1.41
C ASP A 9 28.62 -16.45 0.95
N GLU A 10 28.14 -17.36 1.79
CA GLU A 10 27.05 -18.28 1.40
C GLU A 10 25.68 -17.57 1.29
N LEU A 11 25.40 -16.62 2.19
CA LEU A 11 24.21 -15.74 2.16
C LEU A 11 24.18 -14.84 0.90
N THR A 12 25.35 -14.56 0.31
CA THR A 12 25.47 -13.67 -0.85
C THR A 12 25.08 -14.33 -2.16
N SER A 13 25.19 -15.66 -2.27
CA SER A 13 24.93 -16.42 -3.50
C SER A 13 23.51 -16.25 -4.09
N ALA A 14 22.52 -15.96 -3.24
CA ALA A 14 21.12 -15.77 -3.63
C ALA A 14 20.85 -14.55 -4.54
N PHE A 15 21.80 -13.63 -4.66
CA PHE A 15 21.64 -12.38 -5.42
C PHE A 15 22.58 -12.26 -6.62
N ASP A 16 23.47 -13.22 -6.83
CA ASP A 16 24.43 -13.20 -7.94
C ASP A 16 23.85 -13.91 -9.16
N HIS A 17 23.55 -13.15 -10.21
CA HIS A 17 23.18 -13.68 -11.52
C HIS A 17 24.43 -14.21 -12.25
N LYS A 18 24.77 -15.48 -12.08
CA LYS A 18 25.56 -16.21 -13.08
C LYS A 18 24.70 -17.27 -13.76
N LYS A 19 24.55 -17.13 -15.08
CA LYS A 19 23.99 -18.15 -15.99
C LYS A 19 24.63 -19.51 -15.68
N PRO A 20 23.90 -20.63 -15.77
CA PRO A 20 24.49 -21.94 -15.55
C PRO A 20 25.42 -22.24 -16.73
N SER A 21 26.73 -22.15 -16.50
CA SER A 21 27.72 -22.79 -17.36
C SER A 21 27.83 -24.26 -16.98
N SER A 22 27.83 -25.08 -18.02
CA SER A 22 28.01 -26.53 -18.10
C SER A 22 29.01 -27.18 -17.11
N GLU A 23 28.66 -28.41 -16.74
CA GLU A 23 29.47 -29.49 -16.11
C GLU A 23 29.74 -29.34 -14.59
N THR A 24 29.42 -30.31 -13.73
CA THR A 24 29.83 -31.72 -13.79
C THR A 24 28.84 -32.61 -13.03
N LEU A 25 28.50 -33.76 -13.63
CA LEU A 25 27.78 -34.85 -12.97
C LEU A 25 28.66 -35.46 -11.87
N VAL A 26 28.18 -35.44 -10.62
CA VAL A 26 28.69 -36.33 -9.57
C VAL A 26 27.53 -37.21 -9.12
N ASP A 27 27.71 -38.49 -9.40
CA ASP A 27 26.84 -39.62 -9.10
C ASP A 27 26.85 -39.90 -7.59
N THR A 28 25.70 -39.84 -6.93
CA THR A 28 25.48 -40.50 -5.63
C THR A 28 24.04 -40.99 -5.50
N GLY A 29 23.88 -42.31 -5.51
CA GLY A 29 23.00 -43.02 -4.58
C GLY A 29 21.52 -43.13 -4.97
N SER A 30 21.19 -44.25 -5.60
CA SER A 30 19.84 -44.77 -5.81
C SER A 30 18.96 -44.74 -4.56
N THR A 31 17.89 -43.95 -4.57
CA THR A 31 16.76 -44.07 -3.63
C THR A 31 15.51 -44.37 -4.45
N GLN A 32 14.81 -45.47 -4.14
CA GLN A 32 13.74 -46.01 -4.98
C GLN A 32 12.52 -45.05 -5.11
N PRO A 33 11.89 -44.96 -6.30
CA PRO A 33 10.85 -43.96 -6.62
C PRO A 33 9.51 -44.14 -5.87
N GLY A 34 9.26 -45.30 -5.25
CA GLY A 34 7.98 -45.58 -4.58
C GLY A 34 7.75 -44.84 -3.25
N ASP A 35 8.82 -44.46 -2.55
CA ASP A 35 8.73 -43.82 -1.22
C ASP A 35 8.44 -42.31 -1.30
N PHE A 36 8.65 -41.71 -2.48
CA PHE A 36 8.39 -40.30 -2.76
C PHE A 36 6.90 -40.03 -3.02
N GLU A 37 6.23 -40.96 -3.71
CA GLU A 37 4.83 -40.85 -4.09
C GLU A 37 3.90 -41.04 -2.88
N GLU A 38 4.31 -41.88 -1.92
CA GLU A 38 3.58 -42.06 -0.65
C GLU A 38 3.73 -40.86 0.29
N LYS A 39 4.93 -40.22 0.31
CA LYS A 39 5.17 -38.98 1.07
C LYS A 39 4.43 -37.77 0.46
N LYS A 40 4.36 -37.67 -0.87
CA LYS A 40 3.52 -36.68 -1.57
C LYS A 40 2.04 -36.85 -1.23
N ARG A 41 1.53 -38.08 -1.24
CA ARG A 41 0.12 -38.37 -0.88
C ARG A 41 -0.20 -38.04 0.57
N LYS A 42 0.74 -38.26 1.50
CA LYS A 42 0.59 -37.87 2.92
C LYS A 42 0.64 -36.35 3.13
N ALA A 43 1.46 -35.62 2.37
CA ALA A 43 1.51 -34.17 2.40
C ALA A 43 0.24 -33.54 1.82
N GLU A 44 -0.24 -34.02 0.67
CA GLU A 44 -1.50 -33.59 0.06
C GLU A 44 -2.72 -33.92 0.94
N ALA A 45 -2.71 -35.06 1.62
CA ALA A 45 -3.76 -35.43 2.58
C ALA A 45 -3.74 -34.58 3.85
N SER A 46 -2.59 -34.00 4.23
CA SER A 46 -2.47 -33.09 5.38
C SER A 46 -2.84 -31.64 5.03
N LEU A 47 -2.75 -31.26 3.75
CA LEU A 47 -3.09 -29.92 3.23
C LEU A 47 -4.58 -29.77 2.88
N LYS A 48 -5.25 -30.85 2.47
CA LYS A 48 -6.69 -30.83 2.12
C LYS A 48 -7.65 -30.38 3.25
N PRO A 49 -7.43 -30.73 4.53
CA PRO A 49 -8.24 -30.22 5.64
C PRO A 49 -8.02 -28.71 5.87
N LEU A 50 -6.76 -28.25 5.72
CA LEU A 50 -6.38 -26.85 5.92
C LEU A 50 -6.90 -25.91 4.83
N LEU A 51 -7.08 -26.41 3.61
CA LEU A 51 -7.73 -25.68 2.51
C LEU A 51 -9.26 -25.60 2.70
N LYS A 52 -9.86 -26.60 3.35
CA LYS A 52 -11.29 -26.57 3.70
C LYS A 52 -11.61 -25.63 4.86
N GLU A 53 -10.73 -25.52 5.85
CA GLU A 53 -10.89 -24.52 6.93
C GLU A 53 -10.86 -23.08 6.40
N VAL A 54 -10.20 -22.81 5.26
CA VAL A 54 -10.23 -21.51 4.58
C VAL A 54 -11.57 -21.27 3.84
N GLU A 55 -12.29 -22.33 3.47
CA GLU A 55 -13.61 -22.25 2.83
C GLU A 55 -14.76 -22.23 3.86
N GLU A 56 -14.63 -22.92 5.00
CA GLU A 56 -15.68 -23.07 6.01
C GLU A 56 -15.81 -21.88 6.99
N ASP A 57 -14.80 -21.01 7.10
CA ASP A 57 -14.84 -19.80 7.96
C ASP A 57 -15.66 -18.63 7.33
N SER A 58 -16.49 -18.94 6.32
CA SER A 58 -17.32 -17.99 5.57
C SER A 58 -18.83 -18.16 5.78
N THR A 59 -19.27 -18.99 6.73
CA THR A 59 -20.71 -19.16 7.01
C THR A 59 -21.07 -18.68 8.41
N ASP A 60 -21.62 -17.47 8.48
CA ASP A 60 -22.27 -16.90 9.66
C ASP A 60 -23.67 -17.51 9.84
N ASP A 61 -23.98 -17.92 11.07
CA ASP A 61 -25.17 -18.69 11.46
C ASP A 61 -26.27 -17.72 11.97
N SER A 62 -27.37 -17.59 11.24
CA SER A 62 -28.59 -16.93 11.74
C SER A 62 -29.86 -17.73 11.38
N PRO A 63 -30.90 -17.72 12.24
CA PRO A 63 -31.84 -18.83 12.31
C PRO A 63 -32.98 -18.74 11.28
N LYS A 64 -33.15 -19.87 10.57
CA LYS A 64 -34.37 -20.41 9.92
C LYS A 64 -35.49 -19.41 9.60
N ARG A 65 -35.49 -18.90 8.36
CA ARG A 65 -36.71 -18.52 7.64
C ARG A 65 -36.97 -19.49 6.48
N SER A 66 -38.24 -19.82 6.32
CA SER A 66 -38.84 -20.85 5.45
C SER A 66 -38.29 -20.92 4.03
N LYS A 67 -38.02 -22.16 3.57
CA LYS A 67 -37.72 -22.52 2.19
C LYS A 67 -38.79 -21.99 1.21
N LEU A 68 -38.47 -20.94 0.46
CA LEU A 68 -39.04 -20.73 -0.87
C LEU A 68 -38.07 -21.26 -1.92
N SER A 69 -38.62 -21.93 -2.92
CA SER A 69 -37.94 -22.58 -4.03
C SER A 69 -37.02 -21.62 -4.79
N VAL A 70 -35.77 -22.05 -4.95
CA VAL A 70 -34.75 -21.47 -5.84
C VAL A 70 -35.24 -21.62 -7.28
N GLY A 71 -35.71 -20.52 -7.85
CA GLY A 71 -36.32 -20.46 -9.19
C GLY A 71 -36.56 -19.05 -9.71
N ASP A 72 -36.56 -18.04 -8.83
CA ASP A 72 -36.55 -16.64 -9.23
C ASP A 72 -35.21 -16.01 -8.87
N THR A 73 -34.28 -16.07 -9.83
CA THR A 73 -33.28 -15.00 -9.96
C THR A 73 -34.07 -13.70 -9.99
N LEU A 74 -34.02 -12.93 -8.91
CA LEU A 74 -34.35 -11.51 -8.93
C LEU A 74 -33.32 -10.86 -9.86
N GLU A 75 -33.58 -10.93 -11.17
CA GLU A 75 -33.02 -9.99 -12.13
C GLU A 75 -33.44 -8.62 -11.62
N PHE A 76 -32.52 -7.96 -10.94
CA PHE A 76 -32.64 -6.54 -10.65
C PHE A 76 -32.67 -5.87 -12.02
N ASN A 77 -33.87 -5.56 -12.50
CA ASN A 77 -34.12 -4.87 -13.77
C ASN A 77 -33.72 -3.40 -13.60
N ALA A 78 -32.47 -3.16 -13.20
CA ALA A 78 -31.84 -1.87 -13.35
C ALA A 78 -31.62 -1.64 -14.86
N PRO A 79 -31.82 -0.41 -15.34
CA PRO A 79 -31.58 -0.07 -16.75
C PRO A 79 -30.14 -0.47 -17.08
N ARG A 80 -29.98 -1.49 -17.97
CA ARG A 80 -28.68 -2.13 -18.24
C ARG A 80 -27.71 -1.08 -18.78
N ILE A 81 -26.82 -0.62 -17.91
CA ILE A 81 -25.74 0.30 -18.28
C ILE A 81 -24.94 -0.30 -19.42
N GLN A 82 -24.72 0.51 -20.46
CA GLN A 82 -23.99 0.07 -21.63
C GLN A 82 -22.51 0.29 -21.39
N ILE A 83 -21.71 -0.71 -21.79
CA ILE A 83 -20.27 -0.67 -21.62
C ILE A 83 -19.59 -0.69 -22.96
N HIS A 84 -18.80 0.35 -23.21
CA HIS A 84 -18.01 0.48 -24.42
C HIS A 84 -16.54 0.32 -24.06
N LYS A 85 -15.84 -0.57 -24.78
CA LYS A 85 -14.38 -0.67 -24.72
C LYS A 85 -13.79 0.29 -25.72
N ILE A 86 -12.88 1.14 -25.27
CA ILE A 86 -12.19 2.11 -26.11
C ILE A 86 -10.84 1.51 -26.51
N SER A 87 -10.46 1.69 -27.77
CA SER A 87 -9.15 1.22 -28.25
C SER A 87 -8.04 2.03 -27.56
N SER A 88 -7.38 1.39 -26.60
CA SER A 88 -6.24 1.92 -25.87
C SER A 88 -4.97 1.11 -26.23
N PRO A 89 -3.77 1.71 -26.10
CA PRO A 89 -2.52 0.98 -26.29
C PRO A 89 -2.41 -0.21 -25.32
N GLU A 90 -1.67 -1.26 -25.73
CA GLU A 90 -1.62 -2.59 -25.09
C GLU A 90 -1.31 -2.59 -23.58
N THR A 91 -0.75 -1.52 -23.03
CA THR A 91 -0.36 -1.38 -21.62
C THR A 91 -1.48 -0.87 -20.70
N CYS A 92 -2.64 -0.49 -21.23
CA CYS A 92 -3.76 0.02 -20.45
C CYS A 92 -5.10 -0.43 -21.01
N THR A 93 -6.08 -0.61 -20.13
CA THR A 93 -7.46 -0.90 -20.51
C THR A 93 -8.32 0.34 -20.27
N HIS A 94 -9.17 0.67 -21.24
CA HIS A 94 -10.10 1.79 -21.15
C HIS A 94 -11.52 1.31 -21.44
N GLU A 95 -12.37 1.40 -20.43
CA GLU A 95 -13.80 1.11 -20.52
C GLU A 95 -14.61 2.34 -20.13
N VAL A 96 -15.85 2.44 -20.58
CA VAL A 96 -16.78 3.48 -20.15
C VAL A 96 -18.14 2.87 -19.86
N ALA A 97 -18.67 3.21 -18.69
CA ALA A 97 -20.04 2.93 -18.29
C ALA A 97 -20.92 4.12 -18.67
N VAL A 98 -21.92 3.88 -19.51
CA VAL A 98 -22.83 4.92 -20.01
C VAL A 98 -24.27 4.57 -19.62
N PRO A 99 -25.03 5.52 -19.06
CA PRO A 99 -26.46 5.34 -18.82
C PRO A 99 -27.18 5.02 -20.14
N PRO A 100 -28.19 4.13 -20.16
CA PRO A 100 -28.81 3.68 -21.41
C PRO A 100 -29.58 4.77 -22.16
N ASP A 101 -29.92 5.86 -21.48
CA ASP A 101 -30.62 7.00 -22.07
C ASP A 101 -29.68 7.97 -22.83
N ILE A 102 -28.35 7.76 -22.75
CA ILE A 102 -27.34 8.64 -23.33
C ILE A 102 -26.61 7.90 -24.47
N GLU A 103 -26.63 8.50 -25.66
CA GLU A 103 -25.83 7.99 -26.79
C GLU A 103 -24.34 8.25 -26.53
N TYR A 104 -23.54 7.17 -26.56
CA TYR A 104 -22.11 7.28 -26.36
C TYR A 104 -21.43 7.98 -27.53
N LYS A 105 -20.88 9.16 -27.28
CA LYS A 105 -19.97 9.85 -28.20
C LYS A 105 -18.53 9.48 -27.86
N PRO A 106 -17.74 8.97 -28.83
CA PRO A 106 -16.33 8.72 -28.61
C PRO A 106 -15.62 9.98 -28.13
N ILE A 107 -14.72 9.79 -27.17
CA ILE A 107 -13.96 10.87 -26.57
C ILE A 107 -13.11 11.55 -27.65
N ILE A 108 -13.24 12.87 -27.77
CA ILE A 108 -12.50 13.66 -28.76
C ILE A 108 -11.17 14.05 -28.12
N LYS A 109 -10.06 13.76 -28.80
CA LYS A 109 -8.76 14.38 -28.50
C LYS A 109 -8.78 15.80 -29.04
N ASP A 110 -9.56 16.68 -28.43
CA ASP A 110 -9.59 18.07 -28.87
C ASP A 110 -8.36 18.76 -28.28
N CYS A 111 -7.42 19.10 -29.17
CA CYS A 111 -6.11 19.67 -28.85
C CYS A 111 -6.24 21.14 -28.44
N GLY A 112 -6.95 21.41 -27.34
CA GLY A 112 -6.86 22.70 -26.65
C GLY A 112 -5.47 22.90 -26.04
N PHE A 113 -5.23 24.09 -25.48
CA PHE A 113 -4.06 24.27 -24.63
C PHE A 113 -4.24 23.43 -23.35
N PRO A 114 -3.28 22.55 -23.00
CA PRO A 114 -3.39 21.71 -21.82
C PRO A 114 -3.52 22.59 -20.58
N ALA A 115 -4.43 22.23 -19.66
CA ALA A 115 -4.65 23.01 -18.44
C ALA A 115 -3.39 23.09 -17.56
N LYS A 116 -2.55 22.06 -17.61
CA LYS A 116 -1.24 21.99 -16.95
C LYS A 116 -0.25 21.24 -17.83
N THR A 117 1.00 21.69 -17.83
CA THR A 117 2.11 21.00 -18.50
C THR A 117 3.01 20.35 -17.46
N PHE A 118 3.59 19.19 -17.82
CA PHE A 118 4.48 18.42 -16.94
C PHE A 118 5.88 18.33 -17.56
N PRO A 119 6.94 18.27 -16.74
CA PRO A 119 8.32 18.22 -17.24
C PRO A 119 8.74 16.85 -17.78
N PHE A 120 7.84 15.87 -17.81
CA PHE A 120 8.07 14.50 -18.27
C PHE A 120 6.98 14.05 -19.25
N THR A 121 7.27 13.01 -20.02
CA THR A 121 6.30 12.40 -20.94
C THR A 121 5.24 11.64 -20.16
N LEU A 122 3.97 11.97 -20.39
CA LEU A 122 2.84 11.30 -19.74
C LEU A 122 2.69 9.86 -20.22
N ASP A 123 2.44 8.95 -19.30
CA ASP A 123 2.13 7.56 -19.62
C ASP A 123 0.80 7.44 -20.35
N ALA A 124 0.63 6.34 -21.11
CA ALA A 124 -0.57 6.16 -21.92
C ALA A 124 -1.87 6.20 -21.10
N PHE A 125 -1.87 5.60 -19.90
CA PHE A 125 -3.03 5.61 -19.02
C PHE A 125 -3.34 7.03 -18.48
N GLN A 126 -2.29 7.84 -18.22
CA GLN A 126 -2.43 9.22 -17.76
C GLN A 126 -3.04 10.08 -18.86
N GLN A 127 -2.56 9.90 -20.10
CA GLN A 127 -3.12 10.59 -21.27
C GLN A 127 -4.60 10.26 -21.46
N GLN A 128 -5.00 8.99 -21.38
CA GLN A 128 -6.40 8.60 -21.53
C GLN A 128 -7.29 9.21 -20.45
N ALA A 129 -6.84 9.22 -19.19
CA ALA A 129 -7.59 9.83 -18.10
C ALA A 129 -7.72 11.35 -18.26
N ILE A 130 -6.67 12.03 -18.72
CA ILE A 130 -6.67 13.48 -19.01
C ILE A 130 -7.67 13.82 -20.11
N ILE A 131 -7.72 13.03 -21.19
CA ILE A 131 -8.69 13.25 -22.28
C ILE A 131 -10.13 13.12 -21.74
N CYS A 132 -10.40 12.20 -20.81
CA CYS A 132 -11.72 12.11 -20.16
C CYS A 132 -12.07 13.39 -19.39
N ILE A 133 -11.10 13.96 -18.66
CA ILE A 133 -11.26 15.21 -17.91
C ILE A 133 -11.51 16.40 -18.83
N ASP A 134 -10.77 16.51 -19.95
CA ASP A 134 -10.99 17.55 -20.96
C ASP A 134 -12.39 17.49 -21.59
N ASN A 135 -12.96 16.28 -21.69
CA ASN A 135 -14.33 16.07 -22.18
C ASN A 135 -15.39 16.23 -21.09
N ASN A 136 -15.02 16.72 -19.89
CA ASN A 136 -15.91 16.88 -18.72
C ASN A 136 -16.65 15.60 -18.33
N GLN A 137 -15.97 14.45 -18.41
CA GLN A 137 -16.49 13.14 -18.01
C GLN A 137 -15.76 12.59 -16.79
N SER A 138 -16.50 11.90 -15.92
CA SER A 138 -15.95 11.32 -14.70
C SER A 138 -15.03 10.12 -15.02
N VAL A 139 -13.97 9.94 -14.26
CA VAL A 139 -12.98 8.87 -14.51
C VAL A 139 -12.53 8.19 -13.22
N LEU A 140 -12.55 6.86 -13.22
CA LEU A 140 -11.88 5.99 -12.27
C LEU A 140 -10.54 5.54 -12.85
N LEU A 141 -9.48 5.86 -12.13
CA LEU A 141 -8.12 5.43 -12.42
C LEU A 141 -7.71 4.32 -11.46
N SER A 142 -7.50 3.11 -12.00
CA SER A 142 -7.07 1.93 -11.25
C SER A 142 -5.64 1.56 -11.66
N ALA A 143 -4.67 2.03 -10.87
CA ALA A 143 -3.24 1.81 -11.14
C ALA A 143 -2.45 1.68 -9.82
N HIS A 144 -1.22 1.18 -9.88
CA HIS A 144 -0.35 1.14 -8.71
C HIS A 144 -0.06 2.55 -8.14
N THR A 145 0.21 2.68 -6.85
CA THR A 145 0.44 3.99 -6.18
C THR A 145 1.65 4.73 -6.75
N SER A 146 2.70 4.00 -7.09
CA SER A 146 3.89 4.54 -7.76
C SER A 146 3.70 4.88 -9.24
N ALA A 147 2.55 4.58 -9.86
CA ALA A 147 2.32 4.85 -11.28
C ALA A 147 2.13 6.35 -11.61
N GLY A 148 1.95 7.21 -10.61
CA GLY A 148 1.76 8.66 -10.84
C GLY A 148 0.30 9.07 -11.02
N LYS A 149 -0.63 8.44 -10.28
CA LYS A 149 -2.06 8.81 -10.27
C LYS A 149 -2.30 10.29 -9.94
N THR A 150 -1.44 10.89 -9.13
CA THR A 150 -1.52 12.29 -8.71
C THR A 150 -1.46 13.27 -9.90
N VAL A 151 -0.78 12.91 -10.98
CA VAL A 151 -0.70 13.73 -12.21
C VAL A 151 -2.08 14.02 -12.80
N VAL A 152 -2.96 13.02 -12.79
CA VAL A 152 -4.33 13.14 -13.30
C VAL A 152 -5.17 14.03 -12.39
N ALA A 153 -4.98 13.95 -11.08
CA ALA A 153 -5.64 14.84 -10.13
C ALA A 153 -5.17 16.29 -10.25
N GLU A 154 -3.86 16.53 -10.40
CA GLU A 154 -3.33 17.87 -10.65
C GLU A 154 -3.88 18.49 -11.93
N TYR A 155 -4.07 17.67 -12.97
CA TYR A 155 -4.68 18.12 -14.21
C TYR A 155 -6.16 18.51 -14.00
N ALA A 156 -6.94 17.70 -13.27
CA ALA A 156 -8.33 18.04 -12.94
C ALA A 156 -8.44 19.34 -12.11
N ILE A 157 -7.53 19.55 -11.16
CA ILE A 157 -7.44 20.80 -10.38
C ILE A 157 -7.15 21.97 -11.31
N ALA A 158 -6.16 21.86 -12.20
CA ALA A 158 -5.81 22.93 -13.13
C ALA A 158 -6.97 23.26 -14.09
N THR A 159 -7.69 22.26 -14.58
CA THR A 159 -8.88 22.44 -15.42
C THR A 159 -9.98 23.17 -14.67
N ALA A 160 -10.29 22.77 -13.43
CA ALA A 160 -11.29 23.46 -12.60
C ALA A 160 -10.91 24.93 -12.33
N LEU A 161 -9.64 25.20 -12.02
CA LEU A 161 -9.14 26.57 -11.80
C LEU A 161 -9.23 27.42 -13.07
N ARG A 162 -8.95 26.86 -14.25
CA ARG A 162 -9.10 27.55 -15.54
C ARG A 162 -10.54 27.97 -15.80
N GLU A 163 -11.50 27.11 -15.47
CA GLU A 163 -12.94 27.38 -15.59
C GLU A 163 -13.52 28.20 -14.42
N LYS A 164 -12.68 28.65 -13.48
CA LYS A 164 -13.07 29.38 -12.26
C LYS A 164 -14.07 28.63 -11.39
N GLN A 165 -13.95 27.30 -11.36
CA GLN A 165 -14.73 26.41 -10.51
C GLN A 165 -13.93 26.04 -9.26
N ARG A 166 -14.64 25.69 -8.18
CA ARG A 166 -14.01 25.12 -6.99
C ARG A 166 -13.78 23.62 -7.20
N VAL A 167 -12.69 23.10 -6.66
CA VAL A 167 -12.36 21.68 -6.66
C VAL A 167 -12.12 21.19 -5.23
N ILE A 168 -12.64 20.00 -4.93
CA ILE A 168 -12.43 19.34 -3.64
C ILE A 168 -11.55 18.12 -3.85
N TYR A 169 -10.48 18.01 -3.08
CA TYR A 169 -9.62 16.84 -3.03
C TYR A 169 -9.80 16.13 -1.69
N THR A 170 -10.35 14.93 -1.73
CA THR A 170 -10.63 14.12 -0.54
C THR A 170 -9.55 13.08 -0.32
N THR A 171 -9.18 12.88 0.93
CA THR A 171 -8.19 11.89 1.37
C THR A 171 -8.76 11.05 2.52
N PRO A 172 -8.33 9.79 2.66
CA PRO A 172 -8.90 8.90 3.67
C PRO A 172 -8.37 9.17 5.07
N ILE A 173 -7.23 9.84 5.24
CA ILE A 173 -6.59 10.02 6.55
C ILE A 173 -6.01 11.43 6.62
N LYS A 174 -6.09 12.05 7.81
CA LYS A 174 -5.53 13.39 8.08
C LYS A 174 -4.07 13.54 7.68
N ALA A 175 -3.24 12.53 7.93
CA ALA A 175 -1.82 12.55 7.57
C ALA A 175 -1.63 12.74 6.05
N LEU A 176 -2.42 12.02 5.24
CA LEU A 176 -2.44 12.19 3.78
C LEU A 176 -2.97 13.57 3.39
N SER A 177 -4.01 14.08 4.06
CA SER A 177 -4.51 15.44 3.81
C SER A 177 -3.42 16.50 4.01
N ASN A 178 -2.66 16.38 5.11
CA ASN A 178 -1.56 17.30 5.42
C ASN A 178 -0.41 17.19 4.41
N GLN A 179 -0.04 15.98 4.00
CA GLN A 179 0.96 15.76 2.96
C GLN A 179 0.53 16.40 1.64
N LYS A 180 -0.69 16.10 1.18
CA LYS A 180 -1.24 16.63 -0.07
C LYS A 180 -1.41 18.14 -0.03
N TYR A 181 -1.70 18.71 1.14
CA TYR A 181 -1.70 20.16 1.33
C TYR A 181 -0.35 20.78 1.07
N ARG A 182 0.75 20.22 1.60
CA ARG A 182 2.09 20.75 1.33
C ARG A 182 2.44 20.63 -0.15
N GLU A 183 2.19 19.46 -0.75
CA GLU A 183 2.45 19.21 -2.19
C GLU A 183 1.68 20.18 -3.09
N PHE A 184 0.38 20.39 -2.84
CA PHE A 184 -0.45 21.26 -3.67
C PHE A 184 -0.26 22.74 -3.37
N PHE A 185 0.16 23.11 -2.16
CA PHE A 185 0.48 24.49 -1.82
C PHE A 185 1.68 25.01 -2.61
N GLU A 186 2.64 24.13 -2.94
CA GLU A 186 3.75 24.46 -3.84
C GLU A 186 3.31 24.54 -5.31
N ALA A 187 2.35 23.69 -5.70
CA ALA A 187 1.90 23.58 -7.09
C ALA A 187 0.83 24.60 -7.51
N PHE A 188 0.05 25.13 -6.56
CA PHE A 188 -1.10 26.01 -6.81
C PHE A 188 -1.16 27.18 -5.80
N PRO A 189 -1.59 28.38 -6.23
CA PRO A 189 -1.54 29.58 -5.39
C PRO A 189 -2.62 29.65 -4.30
N GLU A 190 -3.78 29.00 -4.48
CA GLU A 190 -4.91 29.07 -3.55
C GLU A 190 -5.37 27.68 -3.10
N VAL A 191 -4.75 27.18 -2.03
CA VAL A 191 -5.08 25.89 -1.42
C VAL A 191 -5.55 26.07 0.02
N GLY A 192 -6.66 25.42 0.35
CA GLY A 192 -7.20 25.30 1.70
C GLY A 192 -7.11 23.88 2.23
N LEU A 193 -7.10 23.74 3.56
CA LEU A 193 -7.11 22.48 4.28
C LEU A 193 -8.25 22.46 5.29
N LEU A 194 -9.09 21.43 5.23
CA LEU A 194 -10.24 21.24 6.12
C LEU A 194 -10.19 19.84 6.71
N THR A 195 -9.71 19.74 7.94
CA THR A 195 -9.66 18.50 8.71
C THR A 195 -10.46 18.69 10.01
N GLY A 196 -10.74 17.60 10.74
CA GLY A 196 -11.44 17.70 12.02
C GLY A 196 -10.76 18.60 13.05
N ASP A 197 -9.44 18.76 12.95
CA ASP A 197 -8.64 19.48 13.96
C ASP A 197 -8.14 20.84 13.47
N ALA A 198 -8.05 21.04 12.16
CA ALA A 198 -7.47 22.25 11.56
C ALA A 198 -8.27 22.69 10.33
N THR A 199 -8.55 23.99 10.27
CA THR A 199 -9.16 24.67 9.12
C THR A 199 -8.26 25.80 8.68
N ILE A 200 -7.74 25.72 7.45
CA ILE A 200 -6.83 26.68 6.84
C ILE A 200 -7.45 27.11 5.51
N ASN A 201 -7.61 28.43 5.31
CA ASN A 201 -8.14 29.03 4.09
C ASN A 201 -9.38 28.33 3.49
N PRO A 202 -10.53 28.30 4.21
CA PRO A 202 -11.73 27.60 3.74
C PRO A 202 -12.36 28.23 2.49
N SER A 203 -11.99 29.48 2.15
CA SER A 203 -12.44 30.19 0.95
C SER A 203 -11.65 29.87 -0.31
N ALA A 204 -10.61 29.03 -0.22
CA ALA A 204 -9.76 28.70 -1.35
C ALA A 204 -10.52 28.02 -2.50
N SER A 205 -9.96 28.17 -3.71
CA SER A 205 -10.47 27.52 -4.93
C SER A 205 -10.16 26.02 -4.95
N VAL A 206 -9.06 25.59 -4.32
CA VAL A 206 -8.71 24.18 -4.12
C VAL A 206 -8.85 23.85 -2.64
N LEU A 207 -9.72 22.91 -2.29
CA LEU A 207 -9.92 22.48 -0.91
C LEU A 207 -9.51 21.04 -0.71
N ILE A 208 -8.54 20.82 0.17
CA ILE A 208 -8.14 19.49 0.60
C ILE A 208 -8.84 19.18 1.91
N MET A 209 -9.51 18.04 1.98
CA MET A 209 -10.22 17.64 3.19
C MET A 209 -10.22 16.13 3.39
N THR A 210 -10.58 15.69 4.59
CA THR A 210 -10.94 14.27 4.77
C THR A 210 -12.36 14.04 4.29
N THR A 211 -12.67 12.83 3.85
CA THR A 211 -14.00 12.52 3.34
C THR A 211 -15.09 12.67 4.42
N GLU A 212 -14.78 12.46 5.70
CA GLU A 212 -15.70 12.71 6.82
C GLU A 212 -16.11 14.20 6.91
N ILE A 213 -15.17 15.10 6.61
CA ILE A 213 -15.46 16.54 6.60
C ILE A 213 -16.37 16.86 5.41
N LEU A 214 -16.11 16.28 4.24
CA LEU A 214 -17.00 16.43 3.09
C LEU A 214 -18.41 15.91 3.40
N GLN A 215 -18.52 14.72 3.97
CA GLN A 215 -19.78 14.13 4.42
C GLN A 215 -20.53 15.07 5.37
N SER A 216 -19.84 15.61 6.38
CA SER A 216 -20.44 16.59 7.32
C SER A 216 -20.92 17.86 6.62
N MET A 217 -20.19 18.35 5.62
CA MET A 217 -20.57 19.53 4.82
C MET A 217 -21.81 19.25 3.96
N LEU A 218 -21.92 18.05 3.39
CA LEU A 218 -23.08 17.63 2.60
C LEU A 218 -24.33 17.52 3.48
N TYR A 219 -24.23 16.88 4.65
CA TYR A 219 -25.34 16.81 5.61
C TYR A 219 -25.81 18.19 6.10
N LYS A 220 -24.89 19.14 6.24
CA LYS A 220 -25.21 20.52 6.64
C LYS A 220 -25.73 21.39 5.48
N GLY A 221 -25.68 20.90 4.24
CA GLY A 221 -26.07 21.66 3.06
C GLY A 221 -25.22 22.90 2.83
N ALA A 222 -23.91 22.81 3.07
CA ALA A 222 -23.00 23.94 2.94
C ALA A 222 -23.06 24.55 1.53
N SER A 223 -23.25 25.87 1.44
CA SER A 223 -23.35 26.59 0.15
C SER A 223 -22.12 26.41 -0.73
N MET A 224 -20.95 26.18 -0.12
CA MET A 224 -19.69 25.87 -0.77
C MET A 224 -19.78 24.74 -1.81
N VAL A 225 -20.60 23.71 -1.57
CA VAL A 225 -20.74 22.55 -2.46
C VAL A 225 -21.37 22.94 -3.81
N ARG A 226 -22.13 24.04 -3.87
CA ARG A 226 -22.80 24.50 -5.10
C ARG A 226 -21.84 25.04 -6.16
N GLU A 227 -20.66 25.49 -5.74
CA GLU A 227 -19.62 26.06 -6.62
C GLU A 227 -18.60 25.01 -7.08
N VAL A 228 -18.76 23.76 -6.64
CA VAL A 228 -17.82 22.67 -6.93
C VAL A 228 -18.10 22.09 -8.31
N GLY A 229 -17.09 22.12 -9.19
CA GLY A 229 -17.15 21.45 -10.49
C GLY A 229 -16.62 20.02 -10.43
N TRP A 230 -15.58 19.81 -9.63
CA TRP A 230 -14.84 18.55 -9.57
C TRP A 230 -14.62 18.10 -8.12
N VAL A 231 -14.83 16.80 -7.87
CA VAL A 231 -14.44 16.14 -6.63
C VAL A 231 -13.48 15.00 -6.94
N ILE A 232 -12.34 15.02 -6.28
CA ILE A 232 -11.29 14.02 -6.44
C ILE A 232 -11.31 13.14 -5.19
N PHE A 233 -11.47 11.84 -5.39
CA PHE A 233 -11.42 10.83 -4.34
C PHE A 233 -10.09 10.09 -4.41
N ASP A 234 -9.19 10.42 -3.50
CA ASP A 234 -7.93 9.70 -3.38
C ASP A 234 -8.11 8.40 -2.60
N GLU A 235 -7.36 7.37 -2.99
CA GLU A 235 -7.35 6.05 -2.32
C GLU A 235 -8.76 5.43 -2.14
N ILE A 236 -9.63 5.50 -3.16
CA ILE A 236 -11.05 5.07 -3.06
C ILE A 236 -11.23 3.61 -2.66
N HIS A 237 -10.23 2.75 -2.87
CA HIS A 237 -10.26 1.35 -2.45
C HIS A 237 -10.36 1.15 -0.93
N TYR A 238 -10.14 2.21 -0.13
CA TYR A 238 -10.46 2.25 1.29
C TYR A 238 -11.97 2.12 1.60
N MET A 239 -12.85 2.26 0.60
CA MET A 239 -14.29 2.01 0.72
C MET A 239 -14.61 0.58 1.21
N ARG A 240 -13.68 -0.38 1.09
CA ARG A 240 -13.82 -1.74 1.62
C ARG A 240 -13.59 -1.86 3.12
N ASP A 241 -13.15 -0.79 3.78
CA ASP A 241 -12.98 -0.76 5.22
C ASP A 241 -14.35 -0.95 5.90
N PRO A 242 -14.51 -1.95 6.78
CA PRO A 242 -15.82 -2.27 7.37
C PRO A 242 -16.33 -1.17 8.31
N GLU A 243 -15.46 -0.35 8.88
CA GLU A 243 -15.85 0.71 9.82
C GLU A 243 -16.00 2.05 9.12
N ARG A 244 -15.09 2.38 8.18
CA ARG A 244 -15.01 3.70 7.55
C ARG A 244 -15.56 3.76 6.13
N GLY A 245 -15.72 2.61 5.48
CA GLY A 245 -16.14 2.52 4.07
C GLY A 245 -17.51 3.15 3.79
N VAL A 246 -18.43 3.05 4.75
CA VAL A 246 -19.78 3.64 4.67
C VAL A 246 -19.75 5.15 4.40
N VAL A 247 -18.76 5.85 4.94
CA VAL A 247 -18.64 7.30 4.77
C VAL A 247 -18.40 7.62 3.28
N TRP A 248 -17.68 6.77 2.55
CA TRP A 248 -17.34 7.03 1.14
C TRP A 248 -18.58 6.81 0.29
N GLU A 249 -19.31 5.72 0.55
CA GLU A 249 -20.55 5.43 -0.17
C GLU A 249 -21.56 6.55 0.02
N GLU A 250 -21.81 6.96 1.27
CA GLU A 250 -22.74 8.04 1.59
C GLU A 250 -22.33 9.36 0.95
N THR A 251 -21.04 9.71 0.99
CA THR A 251 -20.54 10.95 0.41
C THR A 251 -20.78 11.00 -1.09
N ILE A 252 -20.52 9.89 -1.80
CA ILE A 252 -20.77 9.78 -3.24
C ILE A 252 -22.28 9.93 -3.53
N VAL A 253 -23.14 9.24 -2.78
CA VAL A 253 -24.60 9.31 -2.94
C VAL A 253 -25.16 10.71 -2.69
N LEU A 254 -24.60 11.45 -1.74
CA LEU A 254 -25.06 12.80 -1.40
C LEU A 254 -24.55 13.90 -2.34
N LEU A 255 -23.56 13.62 -3.17
CA LEU A 255 -23.02 14.60 -4.12
C LEU A 255 -24.01 14.85 -5.26
N PRO A 256 -24.14 16.10 -5.73
CA PRO A 256 -25.10 16.43 -6.76
C PRO A 256 -24.60 16.06 -8.16
N ASP A 257 -25.51 15.71 -9.06
CA ASP A 257 -25.21 15.15 -10.40
C ASP A 257 -24.48 16.12 -11.36
N ASN A 258 -24.46 17.42 -11.03
CA ASN A 258 -23.71 18.41 -11.80
C ASN A 258 -22.19 18.32 -11.58
N VAL A 259 -21.74 17.60 -10.54
CA VAL A 259 -20.33 17.42 -10.20
C VAL A 259 -19.72 16.30 -11.05
N ARG A 260 -18.45 16.47 -11.42
CA ARG A 260 -17.63 15.44 -12.05
C ARG A 260 -16.63 14.86 -11.07
N TYR A 261 -16.27 13.59 -11.29
CA TYR A 261 -15.47 12.83 -10.34
C TYR A 261 -14.17 12.33 -10.94
N VAL A 262 -13.10 12.40 -10.15
CA VAL A 262 -11.86 11.66 -10.42
C VAL A 262 -11.62 10.72 -9.24
N PHE A 263 -11.74 9.42 -9.49
CA PHE A 263 -11.47 8.40 -8.48
C PHE A 263 -10.07 7.83 -8.69
N LEU A 264 -9.22 7.93 -7.68
CA LEU A 264 -7.88 7.35 -7.70
C LEU A 264 -7.88 6.08 -6.84
N SER A 265 -7.55 4.96 -7.45
CA SER A 265 -7.53 3.66 -6.77
C SER A 265 -6.22 2.93 -7.02
N ALA A 266 -5.80 2.12 -6.05
CA ALA A 266 -4.94 0.97 -6.32
C ALA A 266 -5.67 0.00 -7.27
N THR A 267 -4.93 -0.98 -7.80
CA THR A 267 -5.46 -1.98 -8.73
C THR A 267 -6.58 -2.79 -8.06
N ILE A 268 -7.83 -2.58 -8.52
CA ILE A 268 -9.02 -3.30 -8.04
C ILE A 268 -9.63 -4.16 -9.16
N PRO A 269 -10.03 -5.41 -8.89
CA PRO A 269 -10.58 -6.29 -9.92
C PRO A 269 -11.99 -5.91 -10.36
N ASN A 270 -12.74 -5.20 -9.52
CA ASN A 270 -14.14 -4.81 -9.76
C ASN A 270 -14.29 -3.34 -10.17
N ALA A 271 -13.26 -2.74 -10.79
CA ALA A 271 -13.28 -1.34 -11.25
C ALA A 271 -14.48 -1.03 -12.17
N ARG A 272 -14.84 -1.97 -13.05
CA ARG A 272 -15.99 -1.88 -13.95
C ARG A 272 -17.32 -1.75 -13.20
N GLN A 273 -17.55 -2.59 -12.20
CA GLN A 273 -18.79 -2.55 -11.39
C GLN A 273 -18.91 -1.22 -10.63
N PHE A 274 -17.79 -0.68 -10.16
CA PHE A 274 -17.79 0.63 -9.53
C PHE A 274 -18.22 1.73 -10.51
N ALA A 275 -17.69 1.75 -11.73
CA ALA A 275 -18.09 2.74 -12.73
C ALA A 275 -19.55 2.57 -13.19
N GLU A 276 -20.05 1.33 -13.27
CA GLU A 276 -21.47 1.06 -13.48
C GLU A 276 -22.32 1.70 -12.37
N TRP A 277 -21.94 1.49 -11.10
CA TRP A 277 -22.65 2.09 -9.98
C TRP A 277 -22.66 3.62 -10.02
N ILE A 278 -21.52 4.26 -10.32
CA ILE A 278 -21.43 5.73 -10.46
C ILE A 278 -22.31 6.24 -11.62
N ALA A 279 -22.28 5.55 -12.77
CA ALA A 279 -23.08 5.91 -13.93
C ALA A 279 -24.59 5.76 -13.65
N HIS A 280 -24.98 4.75 -12.87
CA HIS A 280 -26.36 4.57 -12.43
C HIS A 280 -26.81 5.69 -11.49
N LEU A 281 -25.97 6.02 -10.52
CA LEU A 281 -26.30 6.93 -9.42
C LEU A 281 -26.44 8.39 -9.88
N HIS A 282 -25.50 8.86 -10.71
CA HIS A 282 -25.45 10.27 -11.13
C HIS A 282 -25.89 10.51 -12.58
N HIS A 283 -26.44 9.49 -13.24
CA HIS A 283 -26.91 9.54 -14.63
C HIS A 283 -25.91 10.20 -15.61
N GLN A 284 -24.61 9.89 -15.44
CA GLN A 284 -23.52 10.44 -16.25
C GLN A 284 -22.49 9.37 -16.63
N PRO A 285 -21.77 9.52 -17.76
CA PRO A 285 -20.72 8.59 -18.14
C PRO A 285 -19.59 8.52 -17.11
N CYS A 286 -19.12 7.32 -16.81
CA CYS A 286 -17.97 7.08 -15.94
C CYS A 286 -16.96 6.17 -16.65
N HIS A 287 -15.75 6.68 -16.84
CA HIS A 287 -14.65 5.95 -17.49
C HIS A 287 -13.87 5.13 -16.47
N VAL A 288 -13.36 3.99 -16.89
CA VAL A 288 -12.41 3.16 -16.14
C VAL A 288 -11.13 3.07 -16.95
N VAL A 289 -10.06 3.60 -16.40
CA VAL A 289 -8.72 3.45 -16.95
C VAL A 289 -7.93 2.59 -15.99
N SER A 290 -7.53 1.39 -16.42
CA SER A 290 -6.71 0.49 -15.59
C SER A 290 -5.34 0.24 -16.21
N SER A 291 -4.32 0.13 -15.36
CA SER A 291 -2.98 -0.28 -15.78
C SER A 291 -2.32 -1.12 -14.69
N ASP A 292 -1.81 -2.28 -15.10
CA ASP A 292 -1.00 -3.17 -14.27
C ASP A 292 0.51 -2.85 -14.39
N CYS A 293 0.86 -1.80 -15.13
CA CYS A 293 2.25 -1.39 -15.29
C CYS A 293 2.77 -0.83 -13.96
N ARG A 294 3.83 -1.46 -13.43
CA ARG A 294 4.57 -0.95 -12.28
C ARG A 294 5.90 -0.37 -12.77
N PRO A 295 6.19 0.92 -12.49
CA PRO A 295 7.47 1.52 -12.91
C PRO A 295 8.71 0.84 -12.33
N VAL A 296 8.61 0.34 -11.09
CA VAL A 296 9.69 -0.37 -10.39
C VAL A 296 9.31 -1.85 -10.24
N PRO A 297 9.97 -2.79 -10.93
CA PRO A 297 9.65 -4.20 -10.82
C PRO A 297 10.06 -4.75 -9.44
N LEU A 298 9.28 -5.69 -8.92
CA LEU A 298 9.47 -6.25 -7.58
C LEU A 298 10.06 -7.66 -7.62
N ARG A 299 10.91 -7.95 -6.64
CA ARG A 299 11.45 -9.28 -6.36
C ARG A 299 11.06 -9.70 -4.96
N HIS A 300 10.45 -10.87 -4.84
CA HIS A 300 9.95 -11.38 -3.58
C HIS A 300 10.84 -12.53 -3.12
N TYR A 301 11.40 -12.39 -1.92
CA TYR A 301 12.26 -13.38 -1.29
C TYR A 301 11.58 -13.99 -0.06
N LEU A 302 11.82 -15.28 0.19
CA LEU A 302 11.47 -15.94 1.44
C LEU A 302 12.73 -16.20 2.27
N TYR A 303 12.62 -15.97 3.58
CA TYR A 303 13.64 -16.32 4.56
C TYR A 303 13.06 -17.34 5.56
N PRO A 304 13.28 -18.65 5.34
CA PRO A 304 12.94 -19.65 6.33
C PRO A 304 13.73 -19.45 7.62
N VAL A 305 13.03 -19.45 8.76
CA VAL A 305 13.67 -19.39 10.09
C VAL A 305 14.60 -20.60 10.25
N GLY A 306 15.87 -20.34 10.58
CA GLY A 306 16.89 -21.39 10.74
C GLY A 306 17.65 -21.75 9.46
N SER A 307 17.27 -21.16 8.31
CA SER A 307 18.05 -21.28 7.08
C SER A 307 19.11 -20.19 6.96
N GLU A 308 20.16 -20.48 6.19
CA GLU A 308 21.27 -19.55 5.93
C GLU A 308 21.10 -18.80 4.59
N GLY A 309 19.89 -18.75 4.02
CA GLY A 309 19.70 -18.21 2.66
C GLY A 309 18.36 -17.52 2.42
N LEU A 310 18.39 -16.52 1.53
CA LEU A 310 17.18 -15.91 0.95
C LEU A 310 16.82 -16.64 -0.34
N PHE A 311 15.55 -17.02 -0.49
CA PHE A 311 15.06 -17.74 -1.67
C PHE A 311 14.18 -16.83 -2.50
N LEU A 312 14.58 -16.50 -3.73
CA LEU A 312 13.77 -15.72 -4.67
C LEU A 312 12.58 -16.57 -5.17
N VAL A 313 11.36 -16.17 -4.84
CA VAL A 313 10.14 -16.91 -5.19
C VAL A 313 9.28 -16.22 -6.25
N LEU A 314 9.41 -14.90 -6.39
CA LEU A 314 8.75 -14.14 -7.46
C LEU A 314 9.76 -13.16 -8.04
N ASP A 315 10.00 -13.25 -9.35
CA ASP A 315 10.88 -12.34 -10.08
C ASP A 315 10.06 -11.59 -11.14
N GLU A 316 9.81 -10.30 -10.90
CA GLU A 316 9.11 -9.41 -11.85
C GLU A 316 7.77 -10.00 -12.34
N GLY A 317 7.02 -10.63 -11.42
CA GLY A 317 5.73 -11.26 -11.69
C GLY A 317 5.78 -12.74 -12.09
N LYS A 318 6.96 -13.34 -12.28
CA LYS A 318 7.12 -14.77 -12.59
C LYS A 318 7.35 -15.58 -11.32
N TYR A 319 6.46 -16.55 -11.07
CA TYR A 319 6.54 -17.44 -9.92
C TYR A 319 7.57 -18.56 -10.13
N LEU A 320 8.51 -18.69 -9.19
CA LEU A 320 9.60 -19.66 -9.20
C LEU A 320 9.32 -20.80 -8.21
N GLU A 321 8.51 -21.76 -8.64
CA GLU A 321 8.05 -22.89 -7.82
C GLU A 321 9.21 -23.73 -7.22
N GLN A 322 10.28 -23.96 -8.00
CA GLN A 322 11.44 -24.73 -7.54
C GLN A 322 12.13 -24.10 -6.33
N ASN A 323 12.21 -22.76 -6.28
CA ASN A 323 12.83 -22.04 -5.18
C ASN A 323 11.90 -22.02 -3.95
N PHE A 324 10.59 -21.92 -4.17
CA PHE A 324 9.61 -22.06 -3.10
C PHE A 324 9.68 -23.43 -2.44
N GLU A 325 9.74 -24.51 -3.22
CA GLU A 325 9.90 -25.86 -2.68
C GLU A 325 11.20 -26.03 -1.89
N ARG A 326 12.31 -25.46 -2.37
CA ARG A 326 13.60 -25.47 -1.65
C ARG A 326 13.49 -24.75 -0.31
N ALA A 327 12.87 -23.57 -0.28
CA ALA A 327 12.63 -22.81 0.94
C ALA A 327 11.78 -23.62 1.94
N MET A 328 10.70 -24.25 1.46
CA MET A 328 9.82 -25.08 2.29
C MET A 328 10.51 -26.33 2.83
N ARG A 329 11.37 -26.99 2.04
CA ARG A 329 12.18 -28.12 2.51
C ARG A 329 13.13 -27.70 3.62
N SER A 330 13.80 -26.56 3.48
CA SER A 330 14.69 -26.01 4.52
C SER A 330 13.95 -25.71 5.82
N PHE A 331 12.69 -25.26 5.73
CA PHE A 331 11.85 -25.03 6.90
C PHE A 331 11.47 -26.35 7.60
N LEU A 332 11.05 -27.36 6.84
CA LEU A 332 10.58 -28.65 7.37
C LEU A 332 11.72 -29.53 7.93
N SER A 333 12.92 -29.45 7.36
CA SER A 333 14.09 -30.18 7.88
C SER A 333 14.44 -29.76 9.31
N ASP A 334 14.22 -28.48 9.64
CA ASP A 334 14.55 -27.93 10.96
C ASP A 334 13.50 -28.30 12.04
N GLU A 335 12.23 -28.50 11.65
CA GLU A 335 11.20 -29.04 12.55
C GLU A 335 11.41 -30.53 12.88
N SER A 336 11.90 -31.31 11.91
CA SER A 336 12.08 -32.76 12.08
C SER A 336 13.17 -33.13 13.08
N SER A 337 14.13 -32.24 13.33
CA SER A 337 15.27 -32.43 14.24
C SER A 337 15.05 -31.89 15.66
N ASN A 338 13.99 -31.10 15.91
CA ASN A 338 13.72 -30.47 17.22
C ASN A 338 12.37 -30.87 17.87
N LYS A 339 11.96 -32.14 17.77
CA LYS A 339 10.80 -32.71 18.51
C LYS A 339 10.99 -32.86 20.03
N ARG A 340 11.89 -32.09 20.67
CA ARG A 340 12.00 -32.01 22.14
C ARG A 340 11.58 -30.62 22.58
N GLN A 341 10.41 -30.57 23.23
CA GLN A 341 9.86 -29.48 24.06
C GLN A 341 10.74 -28.23 24.10
N LYS A 342 10.52 -27.27 23.20
CA LYS A 342 11.08 -25.93 23.32
C LYS A 342 9.95 -24.93 23.48
N SER A 343 10.00 -24.22 24.59
CA SER A 343 9.12 -23.14 24.99
C SER A 343 9.03 -22.06 23.91
N GLN A 344 7.84 -21.47 23.76
CA GLN A 344 7.53 -20.33 22.87
C GLN A 344 8.53 -19.15 22.97
N VAL A 345 9.24 -19.05 24.11
CA VAL A 345 10.30 -18.08 24.39
C VAL A 345 11.55 -18.25 23.51
N ASP A 346 11.94 -19.49 23.17
CA ASP A 346 13.13 -19.75 22.32
C ASP A 346 12.89 -19.43 20.84
N TYR A 347 11.62 -19.52 20.40
CA TYR A 347 11.23 -19.17 19.04
C TYR A 347 11.36 -17.65 18.80
N ASN A 348 10.92 -16.83 19.77
CA ASN A 348 11.04 -15.37 19.68
C ASN A 348 12.50 -14.91 19.66
N LYS A 349 13.38 -15.46 20.51
CA LYS A 349 14.82 -15.13 20.51
C LYS A 349 15.53 -15.47 19.20
N ARG A 350 15.15 -16.58 18.55
CA ARG A 350 15.70 -16.95 17.22
C ARG A 350 15.18 -16.02 16.13
N SER A 351 13.89 -15.70 16.13
CA SER A 351 13.29 -14.74 15.20
C SER A 351 13.94 -13.35 15.30
N GLU A 352 14.20 -12.89 16.53
CA GLU A 352 14.90 -11.63 16.79
C GLU A 352 16.30 -11.57 16.17
N ASN A 353 17.08 -12.64 16.32
CA ASN A 353 18.42 -12.69 15.71
C ASN A 353 18.37 -12.69 14.17
N ASN A 354 17.36 -13.31 13.57
CA ASN A 354 17.20 -13.38 12.12
C ASN A 354 16.93 -12.01 11.49
N VAL A 355 16.07 -11.19 12.11
CA VAL A 355 15.77 -9.83 11.62
C VAL A 355 17.05 -9.00 11.55
N ILE A 356 17.90 -9.08 12.59
CA ILE A 356 19.19 -8.38 12.63
C ILE A 356 20.12 -8.87 11.52
N GLN A 357 20.18 -10.19 11.26
CA GLN A 357 21.00 -10.76 10.19
C GLN A 357 20.56 -10.24 8.81
N ILE A 358 19.26 -10.19 8.55
CA ILE A 358 18.71 -9.68 7.28
C ILE A 358 19.03 -8.18 7.13
N VAL A 359 18.85 -7.38 8.18
CA VAL A 359 19.17 -5.94 8.12
C VAL A 359 20.67 -5.72 7.85
N ARG A 360 21.56 -6.55 8.41
CA ARG A 360 23.00 -6.49 8.09
C ARG A 360 23.30 -6.84 6.64
N LEU A 361 22.63 -7.86 6.10
CA LEU A 361 22.79 -8.25 4.70
C LEU A 361 22.35 -7.13 3.76
N VAL A 362 21.22 -6.49 4.07
CA VAL A 362 20.67 -5.34 3.33
C VAL A 362 21.67 -4.18 3.33
N LYS A 363 22.25 -3.86 4.49
CA LYS A 363 23.31 -2.85 4.61
C LYS A 363 24.54 -3.19 3.76
N HIS A 364 25.07 -4.41 3.90
CA HIS A 364 26.26 -4.84 3.15
C HIS A 364 26.06 -4.76 1.63
N ARG A 365 24.83 -5.00 1.18
CA ARG A 365 24.43 -4.93 -0.23
C ARG A 365 23.94 -3.55 -0.68
N SER A 366 23.99 -2.54 0.20
CA SER A 366 23.50 -1.18 -0.07
C SER A 366 22.04 -1.16 -0.57
N LEU A 367 21.19 -2.04 -0.03
CA LEU A 367 19.76 -2.13 -0.34
C LEU A 367 18.88 -1.24 0.56
N GLU A 368 19.51 -0.24 1.18
CA GLU A 368 18.86 0.80 2.00
C GLU A 368 18.16 1.85 1.11
N PRO A 369 17.10 2.53 1.59
CA PRO A 369 16.47 2.37 2.90
C PRO A 369 15.56 1.12 2.99
N ILE A 370 15.43 0.57 4.20
CA ILE A 370 14.60 -0.61 4.51
C ILE A 370 13.48 -0.28 5.51
N ILE A 371 12.26 -0.75 5.20
CA ILE A 371 11.13 -0.75 6.14
C ILE A 371 10.94 -2.18 6.67
N VAL A 372 10.96 -2.33 7.99
CA VAL A 372 10.68 -3.59 8.68
C VAL A 372 9.29 -3.51 9.31
N PHE A 373 8.33 -4.24 8.73
CA PHE A 373 6.97 -4.32 9.25
C PHE A 373 6.84 -5.40 10.32
N SER A 374 6.40 -4.98 11.51
CA SER A 374 5.91 -5.86 12.58
C SER A 374 4.46 -5.51 12.94
N PHE A 375 3.68 -6.51 13.36
CA PHE A 375 2.30 -6.33 13.80
C PHE A 375 2.17 -5.91 15.27
N SER A 376 3.28 -5.71 15.98
CA SER A 376 3.31 -5.36 17.40
C SER A 376 4.16 -4.13 17.65
N LYS A 377 3.58 -3.12 18.31
CA LYS A 377 4.29 -1.89 18.73
C LYS A 377 5.54 -2.23 19.54
N LYS A 378 5.40 -3.20 20.45
CA LYS A 378 6.49 -3.65 21.34
C LYS A 378 7.63 -4.31 20.56
N GLU A 379 7.31 -5.08 19.52
CA GLU A 379 8.34 -5.73 18.70
C GLU A 379 9.15 -4.71 17.90
N CYS A 380 8.49 -3.68 17.34
CA CYS A 380 9.18 -2.58 16.65
C CYS A 380 10.25 -1.93 17.54
N GLU A 381 9.90 -1.63 18.79
CA GLU A 381 10.84 -1.03 19.77
C GLU A 381 11.98 -2.01 20.13
N ILE A 382 11.68 -3.28 20.36
CA ILE A 382 12.68 -4.31 20.69
C ILE A 382 13.70 -4.44 19.55
N TYR A 383 13.24 -4.57 18.30
CA TYR A 383 14.14 -4.71 17.14
C TYR A 383 15.00 -3.46 16.93
N ALA A 384 14.43 -2.27 17.09
CA ALA A 384 15.18 -1.02 16.99
C ALA A 384 16.27 -0.91 18.07
N LEU A 385 15.97 -1.27 19.32
CA LEU A 385 16.95 -1.28 20.42
C LEU A 385 18.07 -2.31 20.21
N GLN A 386 17.74 -3.48 19.66
CA GLN A 386 18.75 -4.49 19.34
C GLN A 386 19.71 -4.02 18.24
N LEU A 387 19.19 -3.28 17.26
CA LEU A 387 19.98 -2.67 16.20
C LEU A 387 20.70 -1.40 16.59
N ALA A 388 20.42 -0.84 17.78
CA ALA A 388 21.11 0.35 18.26
C ALA A 388 22.65 0.18 18.22
N LYS A 389 23.19 -1.03 18.35
CA LYS A 389 24.65 -1.27 18.25
C LYS A 389 25.26 -0.92 16.88
N PHE A 390 24.43 -0.77 15.85
CA PHE A 390 24.85 -0.45 14.49
C PHE A 390 24.61 1.02 14.20
N ASP A 391 25.50 1.60 13.40
CA ASP A 391 25.40 2.98 12.94
C ASP A 391 25.31 2.98 11.42
N PHE A 392 24.19 3.47 10.88
CA PHE A 392 23.90 3.55 9.46
C PHE A 392 24.17 4.93 8.87
N THR A 393 24.56 5.90 9.71
CA THR A 393 24.69 7.31 9.32
C THR A 393 26.11 7.81 9.44
N THR A 394 26.45 8.77 8.59
CA THR A 394 27.69 9.54 8.66
C THR A 394 27.60 10.64 9.72
N ASP A 395 28.73 11.15 10.19
CA ASP A 395 28.74 12.23 11.18
C ASP A 395 28.15 13.55 10.64
N ALA A 396 28.10 13.73 9.32
CA ALA A 396 27.39 14.85 8.69
C ALA A 396 25.87 14.67 8.79
N GLU A 397 25.34 13.51 8.40
CA GLU A 397 23.92 13.18 8.53
C GLU A 397 23.46 13.28 9.99
N LYS A 398 24.29 12.84 10.95
CA LYS A 398 24.00 12.97 12.38
C LYS A 398 23.77 14.40 12.84
N LYS A 399 24.50 15.37 12.29
CA LYS A 399 24.31 16.79 12.63
C LYS A 399 22.99 17.30 12.08
N VAL A 400 22.66 16.94 10.84
CA VAL A 400 21.39 17.32 10.21
C VAL A 400 20.21 16.73 10.98
N VAL A 401 20.27 15.44 11.34
CA VAL A 401 19.24 14.78 12.15
C VAL A 401 19.05 15.50 13.49
N ASP A 402 20.14 15.86 14.16
CA ASP A 402 20.11 16.55 15.45
C ASP A 402 19.49 17.96 15.32
N GLU A 403 19.83 18.69 14.26
CA GLU A 403 19.26 20.02 13.97
C GLU A 403 17.76 19.96 13.67
N VAL A 404 17.35 19.06 12.77
CA VAL A 404 15.93 18.86 12.42
C VAL A 404 15.13 18.43 13.66
N PHE A 405 15.66 17.50 14.44
CA PHE A 405 15.01 17.04 15.67
C PHE A 405 14.87 18.16 16.69
N ARG A 406 15.92 18.97 16.92
CA ARG A 406 15.89 20.12 17.83
C ARG A 406 14.86 21.16 17.40
N ASN A 407 14.83 21.51 16.12
CA ASN A 407 13.85 22.44 15.57
C ASN A 407 12.41 21.92 15.75
N ALA A 408 12.19 20.62 15.61
CA ALA A 408 10.87 20.01 15.84
C ALA A 408 10.46 20.05 17.32
N ILE A 409 11.35 19.66 18.25
CA ILE A 409 11.05 19.68 19.69
C ILE A 409 11.04 21.10 20.27
N ASP A 410 11.57 22.11 19.57
CA ASP A 410 11.55 23.49 20.03
C ASP A 410 10.13 24.07 20.14
N GLY A 411 9.16 23.47 19.44
CA GLY A 411 7.74 23.77 19.62
C GLY A 411 7.12 23.21 20.91
N LEU A 412 7.80 22.29 21.60
CA LEU A 412 7.31 21.67 22.83
C LEU A 412 7.68 22.47 24.09
N SER A 413 6.86 22.33 25.13
CA SER A 413 7.16 22.85 26.46
C SER A 413 8.40 22.15 27.07
N PRO A 414 9.14 22.78 28.00
CA PRO A 414 10.30 22.15 28.63
C PRO A 414 9.98 20.83 29.34
N GLU A 415 8.76 20.69 29.87
CA GLU A 415 8.29 19.46 30.52
C GLU A 415 8.08 18.33 29.49
N ASP A 416 7.48 18.64 28.34
CA ASP A 416 7.26 17.67 27.27
C ASP A 416 8.58 17.22 26.60
N ARG A 417 9.59 18.10 26.55
CA ARG A 417 10.93 17.77 26.03
C ARG A 417 11.66 16.74 26.91
N ALA A 418 11.39 16.73 28.21
CA ALA A 418 11.99 15.81 29.17
C ALA A 418 11.29 14.44 29.23
N LEU A 419 10.30 14.20 28.36
CA LEU A 419 9.61 12.91 28.31
C LEU A 419 10.58 11.80 27.87
N PRO A 420 10.58 10.63 28.53
CA PRO A 420 11.50 9.53 28.19
C PRO A 420 11.40 9.06 26.74
N GLN A 421 10.22 9.15 26.12
CA GLN A 421 10.03 8.79 24.71
C GLN A 421 10.77 9.74 23.76
N VAL A 422 10.86 11.03 24.09
CA VAL A 422 11.59 12.02 23.29
C VAL A 422 13.10 11.81 23.41
N GLU A 423 13.60 11.61 24.64
CA GLU A 423 15.03 11.41 24.90
C GLU A 423 15.58 10.10 24.32
N SER A 424 14.81 9.01 24.42
CA SER A 424 15.24 7.68 23.96
C SER A 424 15.27 7.52 22.44
N VAL A 425 14.48 8.31 21.71
CA VAL A 425 14.38 8.23 20.25
C VAL A 425 15.57 8.89 19.55
N LEU A 426 16.04 10.04 20.04
CA LEU A 426 17.13 10.79 19.39
C LEU A 426 18.42 9.97 19.16
N PRO A 427 18.93 9.17 20.12
CA PRO A 427 20.09 8.31 19.90
C PRO A 427 19.90 7.28 18.77
N LEU A 428 18.68 6.79 18.56
CA LEU A 428 18.36 5.85 17.48
C LEU A 428 18.32 6.58 16.13
N LEU A 429 17.67 7.75 16.08
CA LEU A 429 17.61 8.56 14.87
C LEU A 429 19.00 8.98 14.39
N LYS A 430 19.89 9.37 15.31
CA LYS A 430 21.31 9.67 15.02
C LYS A 430 22.13 8.45 14.59
N ARG A 431 21.56 7.25 14.57
CA ARG A 431 22.17 6.06 13.99
C ARG A 431 21.49 5.63 12.69
N GLY A 432 20.50 6.41 12.22
CA GLY A 432 19.68 6.08 11.05
C GLY A 432 18.60 5.04 11.30
N ILE A 433 18.22 4.83 12.56
CA ILE A 433 17.20 3.86 12.99
C ILE A 433 15.95 4.61 13.43
N GLY A 434 14.84 4.38 12.75
CA GLY A 434 13.53 4.95 13.06
C GLY A 434 12.56 3.93 13.64
N ILE A 435 11.58 4.41 14.41
CA ILE A 435 10.45 3.62 14.91
C ILE A 435 9.18 4.35 14.50
N HIS A 436 8.17 3.66 13.98
CA HIS A 436 6.88 4.24 13.64
C HIS A 436 5.72 3.33 14.03
N HIS A 437 4.92 3.79 14.98
CA HIS A 437 3.65 3.15 15.32
C HIS A 437 2.71 4.14 15.99
N GLY A 438 1.42 3.80 16.05
CA GLY A 438 0.38 4.62 16.71
C GLY A 438 0.51 4.77 18.23
N GLY A 439 1.66 4.43 18.84
CA GLY A 439 1.95 4.69 20.26
C GLY A 439 2.98 5.81 20.47
N LEU A 440 3.59 6.32 19.40
CA LEU A 440 4.50 7.46 19.45
C LEU A 440 3.71 8.78 19.45
N LEU A 441 4.27 9.79 20.13
CA LEU A 441 3.77 11.16 20.06
C LEU A 441 3.62 11.61 18.59
N PRO A 442 2.51 12.30 18.23
CA PRO A 442 2.30 12.78 16.86
C PRO A 442 3.49 13.55 16.28
N LEU A 443 4.07 14.47 17.06
CA LEU A 443 5.24 15.24 16.65
C LEU A 443 6.45 14.36 16.31
N LEU A 444 6.69 13.30 17.09
CA LEU A 444 7.79 12.37 16.82
C LEU A 444 7.54 11.57 15.54
N LYS A 445 6.30 11.14 15.29
CA LYS A 445 5.94 10.46 14.04
C LYS A 445 6.22 11.36 12.84
N GLU A 446 5.72 12.60 12.87
CA GLU A 446 5.93 13.56 11.78
C GLU A 446 7.42 13.85 11.56
N THR A 447 8.20 13.97 12.64
CA THR A 447 9.66 14.17 12.54
C THR A 447 10.34 12.96 11.90
N ILE A 448 9.95 11.74 12.28
CA ILE A 448 10.50 10.49 11.73
C ILE A 448 10.13 10.34 10.25
N GLU A 449 8.91 10.71 9.88
CA GLU A 449 8.44 10.71 8.48
C GLU A 449 9.28 11.68 7.63
N ILE A 450 9.53 12.91 8.13
CA ILE A 450 10.40 13.88 7.47
C ILE A 450 11.82 13.33 7.31
N LEU A 451 12.43 12.84 8.40
CA LEU A 451 13.79 12.27 8.36
C LEU A 451 13.90 11.06 7.43
N PHE A 452 12.85 10.25 7.32
CA PHE A 452 12.81 9.12 6.40
C PHE A 452 12.70 9.59 4.94
N SER A 453 11.86 10.59 4.66
CA SER A 453 11.73 11.17 3.31
C SER A 453 13.02 11.83 2.81
N GLU A 454 13.80 12.42 3.70
CA GLU A 454 15.13 12.98 3.43
C GLU A 454 16.24 11.91 3.39
N ASN A 455 15.88 10.62 3.44
CA ASN A 455 16.80 9.48 3.45
C ASN A 455 17.83 9.53 4.60
N LEU A 456 17.52 10.17 5.73
CA LEU A 456 18.38 10.21 6.92
C LEU A 456 18.16 8.97 7.81
N ILE A 457 17.00 8.34 7.69
CA ILE A 457 16.68 7.05 8.32
C ILE A 457 16.85 5.93 7.30
N LYS A 458 17.82 5.05 7.52
CA LYS A 458 18.13 3.93 6.63
C LYS A 458 17.35 2.67 6.98
N CYS A 459 16.95 2.52 8.24
CA CYS A 459 16.17 1.37 8.73
C CYS A 459 15.00 1.86 9.58
N LEU A 460 13.77 1.59 9.13
CA LEU A 460 12.55 2.01 9.79
C LEU A 460 11.77 0.79 10.31
N PHE A 461 11.53 0.71 11.62
CA PHE A 461 10.66 -0.29 12.23
C PHE A 461 9.25 0.25 12.32
N ALA A 462 8.33 -0.29 11.53
CA ALA A 462 7.00 0.26 11.37
C ALA A 462 5.89 -0.76 11.66
N THR A 463 4.77 -0.30 12.22
CA THR A 463 3.53 -1.08 12.19
C THR A 463 2.79 -0.87 10.86
N GLU A 464 1.87 -1.78 10.51
CA GLU A 464 1.07 -1.72 9.26
C GLU A 464 0.40 -0.35 9.02
N THR A 465 0.07 0.40 10.07
CA THR A 465 -0.49 1.76 9.96
C THR A 465 0.41 2.74 9.21
N PHE A 466 1.73 2.50 9.16
CA PHE A 466 2.64 3.29 8.35
C PHE A 466 2.33 3.14 6.86
N ALA A 467 1.94 1.93 6.45
CA ALA A 467 1.60 1.65 5.06
C ALA A 467 0.36 2.42 4.58
N MET A 468 -0.49 2.82 5.52
CA MET A 468 -1.72 3.57 5.26
C MET A 468 -1.50 5.08 5.22
N GLY A 469 -0.33 5.56 5.66
CA GLY A 469 -0.17 6.94 6.13
C GLY A 469 0.34 7.94 5.10
N LEU A 470 1.31 7.58 4.25
CA LEU A 470 2.11 8.55 3.47
C LEU A 470 2.82 7.88 2.27
N ASN A 471 3.12 8.65 1.22
CA ASN A 471 3.89 8.17 0.05
C ASN A 471 5.41 8.25 0.29
N MET A 472 5.96 7.32 1.07
CA MET A 472 7.39 7.28 1.40
C MET A 472 8.04 5.97 0.95
N PRO A 473 8.56 5.89 -0.30
CA PRO A 473 9.10 4.66 -0.81
C PRO A 473 10.42 4.25 -0.10
N ALA A 474 10.66 2.94 -0.07
CA ALA A 474 11.84 2.30 0.46
C ALA A 474 12.34 1.25 -0.53
N ARG A 475 13.65 1.04 -0.60
CA ARG A 475 14.23 0.07 -1.53
C ARG A 475 13.94 -1.38 -1.15
N THR A 476 13.77 -1.65 0.14
CA THR A 476 13.50 -2.99 0.67
C THR A 476 12.38 -2.95 1.70
N VAL A 477 11.46 -3.90 1.62
CA VAL A 477 10.44 -4.14 2.67
C VAL A 477 10.65 -5.54 3.25
N LEU A 478 10.72 -5.62 4.58
CA LEU A 478 10.85 -6.86 5.34
C LEU A 478 9.61 -7.08 6.21
N PHE A 479 8.99 -8.26 6.10
CA PHE A 479 7.94 -8.69 7.01
C PHE A 479 8.53 -9.62 8.07
N THR A 480 8.37 -9.29 9.35
CA THR A 480 8.88 -10.13 10.44
C THR A 480 8.03 -11.39 10.65
N SER A 481 6.77 -11.37 10.22
CA SER A 481 5.83 -12.49 10.30
C SER A 481 4.92 -12.49 9.08
N ALA A 482 4.49 -13.68 8.65
CA ALA A 482 3.46 -13.88 7.63
C ALA A 482 2.05 -14.02 8.24
N ARG A 483 1.96 -14.15 9.57
CA ARG A 483 0.70 -14.28 10.33
C ARG A 483 0.48 -13.07 11.23
N LYS A 484 -0.77 -12.66 11.37
CA LYS A 484 -1.22 -11.54 12.20
C LYS A 484 -2.34 -12.00 13.12
N TYR A 485 -2.38 -11.45 14.34
CA TYR A 485 -3.51 -11.58 15.25
C TYR A 485 -4.54 -10.50 14.94
N ASP A 486 -5.80 -10.88 14.72
CA ASP A 486 -6.89 -9.95 14.41
C ASP A 486 -7.77 -9.59 15.63
N GLY A 487 -7.32 -9.97 16.83
CA GLY A 487 -8.09 -9.79 18.07
C GLY A 487 -8.83 -11.06 18.49
N GLN A 488 -8.99 -12.03 17.60
CA GLN A 488 -9.62 -13.32 17.90
C GLN A 488 -8.64 -14.48 17.66
N SER A 489 -8.04 -14.55 16.46
CA SER A 489 -7.18 -15.66 16.06
C SER A 489 -5.94 -15.18 15.30
N TYR A 490 -4.95 -16.07 15.19
CA TYR A 490 -3.81 -15.85 14.30
C TYR A 490 -4.16 -16.35 12.91
N ARG A 491 -4.21 -15.44 11.94
CA ARG A 491 -4.45 -15.76 10.54
C ARG A 491 -3.34 -15.30 9.63
N TRP A 492 -3.26 -15.88 8.45
CA TRP A 492 -2.35 -15.42 7.40
C TRP A 492 -2.72 -14.01 6.94
N MET A 493 -1.72 -13.23 6.55
CA MET A 493 -1.96 -11.95 5.88
C MET A 493 -2.82 -12.17 4.63
N LYS A 494 -3.85 -11.34 4.47
CA LYS A 494 -4.63 -11.30 3.24
C LYS A 494 -3.75 -10.73 2.11
N ILE A 495 -3.96 -11.21 0.89
CA ILE A 495 -3.24 -10.77 -0.31
C ILE A 495 -3.25 -9.24 -0.42
N PHE A 496 -4.40 -8.62 -0.18
CA PHE A 496 -4.53 -7.16 -0.24
C PHE A 496 -3.62 -6.43 0.75
N SER A 497 -3.54 -6.89 2.02
CA SER A 497 -2.65 -6.31 3.03
C SER A 497 -1.18 -6.50 2.64
N TYR A 498 -0.82 -7.67 2.08
CA TYR A 498 0.53 -7.89 1.56
C TYR A 498 0.89 -6.92 0.43
N ILE A 499 0.05 -6.85 -0.62
CA ILE A 499 0.26 -5.94 -1.74
C ILE A 499 0.30 -4.48 -1.24
N HIS A 500 -0.53 -4.13 -0.25
CA HIS A 500 -0.56 -2.80 0.34
C HIS A 500 0.75 -2.39 1.00
N ASN A 501 1.31 -3.26 1.84
CA ASN A 501 2.60 -3.00 2.49
C ASN A 501 3.79 -3.05 1.52
N VAL A 502 3.67 -3.79 0.42
CA VAL A 502 4.70 -3.83 -0.65
C VAL A 502 4.58 -2.63 -1.61
N TYR A 503 3.54 -1.78 -1.50
CA TYR A 503 3.44 -0.54 -2.29
C TYR A 503 4.59 0.44 -2.04
N PHE A 504 5.28 0.29 -0.91
CA PHE A 504 6.39 1.14 -0.51
C PHE A 504 7.67 0.85 -1.30
N VAL A 505 7.72 -0.20 -2.14
CA VAL A 505 8.91 -0.53 -2.94
C VAL A 505 8.84 -0.01 -4.36
#